data_AF-A0A6V2BS73-F1
#
_entry.id   AF-A0A6V2BS73-F1
#
_cell.length_a   1.000
_cell.length_b   1.000
_cell.length_c   1.000
_cell.angle_alpha   90.00
_cell.angle_beta   90.00
_cell.angle_gamma   90.00
#
_symmetry.space_group_name_H-M   'P 1'
#
loop_
_entity.id
_entity.type
_entity.pdbx_description
1 polymer ?
#
loop_
_entity_poly.entity_id
_entity_poly.type
_entity_poly.pdbx_seq_one_letter_code
_entity_poly.pdbx_strand_id
1 'polypeptide(L)'
;MLSVANISLSALMAALGVLTIIEVGADVSDFARTFVSVYMIIFALLLAFYELMWWVPIPFINMNLRKNFGFMYGIKGKAAYLIFVAFLTIGLGSEQRFKWLQWTTGISFLAIGVFHIFLVCTRPDLVEDYKAPTSGYETPEGESNA
;
A
#
# COMPACT_ATOMS: atom_id res chain seq x y z
N MET A 1 -6.10 14.08 4.08
CA MET A 1 -7.08 13.60 3.07
C MET A 1 -6.58 12.40 2.28
N LEU A 2 -5.37 12.42 1.70
CA LEU A 2 -4.79 11.24 1.01
C LEU A 2 -4.69 9.98 1.89
N SER A 3 -4.36 10.13 3.19
CA SER A 3 -4.29 9.00 4.13
C SER A 3 -5.63 8.26 4.26
N VAL A 4 -6.74 8.98 4.45
CA VAL A 4 -8.10 8.40 4.55
C VAL A 4 -8.52 7.74 3.22
N ALA A 5 -8.17 8.37 2.09
CA ALA A 5 -8.41 7.78 0.77
C ALA A 5 -7.65 6.46 0.60
N ASN A 6 -6.39 6.39 1.05
CA ASN A 6 -5.60 5.16 1.00
C ASN A 6 -6.16 4.07 1.93
N ILE A 7 -6.63 4.43 3.12
CA ILE A 7 -7.28 3.48 4.04
C ILE A 7 -8.55 2.91 3.41
N SER A 8 -9.42 3.76 2.86
CA SER A 8 -10.65 3.29 2.19
C SER A 8 -10.37 2.42 0.96
N LEU A 9 -9.39 2.79 0.12
CA LEU A 9 -8.95 1.98 -1.01
C LEU A 9 -8.33 0.64 -0.56
N SER A 10 -7.57 0.64 0.53
CA SER A 10 -7.04 -0.60 1.11
C SER A 10 -8.15 -1.54 1.60
N ALA A 11 -9.21 -1.00 2.22
CA ALA A 11 -10.36 -1.79 2.63
C ALA A 11 -11.11 -2.40 1.43
N LEU A 12 -11.29 -1.62 0.35
CA LEU A 12 -11.88 -2.10 -0.90
C LEU A 12 -11.03 -3.21 -1.55
N MET A 13 -9.72 -3.06 -1.54
CA MET A 13 -8.78 -4.06 -2.06
C MET A 13 -8.78 -5.35 -1.24
N ALA A 14 -8.83 -5.25 0.10
CA ALA A 14 -8.97 -6.42 0.96
C ALA A 14 -10.30 -7.15 0.71
N ALA A 15 -11.40 -6.40 0.59
CA ALA A 15 -12.72 -6.95 0.26
C ALA A 15 -12.70 -7.66 -1.11
N LEU A 16 -12.11 -7.05 -2.14
CA LEU A 16 -11.92 -7.68 -3.45
C LEU A 16 -11.11 -8.98 -3.37
N GLY A 17 -10.03 -9.00 -2.59
CA GLY A 17 -9.24 -10.22 -2.36
C GLY A 17 -10.07 -11.33 -1.75
N VAL A 18 -10.83 -11.03 -0.69
CA VAL A 18 -11.72 -12.02 -0.03
C VAL A 18 -12.83 -12.50 -0.96
N LEU A 19 -13.49 -11.59 -1.68
CA LEU A 19 -14.53 -11.95 -2.64
C LEU A 19 -14.00 -12.85 -3.76
N THR A 20 -12.76 -12.59 -4.21
CA THR A 20 -12.09 -13.44 -5.20
C THR A 20 -11.85 -14.85 -4.68
N ILE A 21 -11.37 -14.99 -3.44
CA ILE A 21 -11.14 -16.30 -2.83
C ILE A 21 -12.45 -17.09 -2.74
N ILE A 22 -13.54 -16.43 -2.36
CA ILE A 22 -14.88 -17.05 -2.29
C ILE A 22 -15.36 -17.47 -3.68
N GLU A 23 -15.10 -16.66 -4.71
CA GLU A 23 -15.54 -16.92 -6.09
C GLU A 23 -14.74 -18.02 -6.79
N VAL A 24 -13.42 -18.10 -6.56
CA VAL A 24 -12.57 -19.16 -7.10
C VAL A 24 -12.88 -20.51 -6.45
N GLY A 25 -13.33 -20.52 -5.18
CA GLY A 25 -13.67 -21.76 -4.47
C GLY A 25 -12.47 -22.71 -4.32
N ALA A 26 -12.74 -23.96 -3.94
CA ALA A 26 -11.72 -25.00 -3.79
C ALA A 26 -11.17 -25.54 -5.13
N ASP A 27 -11.40 -24.82 -6.23
CA ASP A 27 -10.97 -25.23 -7.56
C ASP A 27 -9.47 -24.97 -7.73
N VAL A 28 -8.69 -26.06 -7.74
CA VAL A 28 -7.22 -26.03 -7.79
C VAL A 28 -6.70 -25.53 -9.14
N SER A 29 -7.57 -25.48 -10.14
CA SER A 29 -7.28 -25.06 -11.52
C SER A 29 -6.88 -23.58 -11.64
N ASP A 30 -7.22 -22.74 -10.65
CA ASP A 30 -6.97 -21.29 -10.67
C ASP A 30 -6.04 -20.82 -9.54
N PHE A 31 -5.02 -21.62 -9.21
CA PHE A 31 -4.04 -21.35 -8.13
C PHE A 31 -3.39 -19.96 -8.25
N ALA A 32 -3.11 -19.50 -9.47
CA ALA A 32 -2.53 -18.18 -9.70
C ALA A 32 -3.44 -17.05 -9.21
N ARG A 33 -4.76 -17.15 -9.46
CA ARG A 33 -5.74 -16.16 -9.03
C ARG A 33 -5.89 -16.14 -7.51
N THR A 34 -5.93 -17.32 -6.89
CA THR A 34 -5.92 -17.46 -5.43
C THR A 34 -4.67 -16.84 -4.82
N PHE A 35 -3.49 -17.11 -5.38
CA PHE A 35 -2.24 -16.51 -4.94
C PHE A 35 -2.31 -14.98 -4.99
N VAL A 36 -2.67 -14.39 -6.14
CA VAL A 36 -2.79 -12.93 -6.31
C VAL A 36 -3.78 -12.33 -5.29
N SER A 37 -4.92 -12.98 -5.05
CA SER A 37 -5.92 -12.50 -4.09
C SER A 37 -5.43 -12.49 -2.64
N VAL A 38 -4.62 -13.47 -2.23
CA VAL A 38 -3.98 -13.50 -0.91
C VAL A 38 -2.97 -12.36 -0.79
N TYR A 39 -2.16 -12.10 -1.82
CA TYR A 39 -1.26 -10.93 -1.82
C TYR A 39 -2.03 -9.62 -1.73
N MET A 40 -3.19 -9.51 -2.40
CA MET A 40 -4.02 -8.32 -2.29
C MET A 40 -4.46 -8.08 -0.83
N ILE A 41 -4.84 -9.11 -0.08
CA ILE A 41 -5.21 -8.95 1.33
C ILE A 41 -4.00 -8.51 2.16
N ILE A 42 -2.84 -9.15 1.97
CA ILE A 42 -1.62 -8.83 2.72
C ILE A 42 -1.18 -7.39 2.47
N PHE A 43 -1.12 -6.97 1.20
CA PHE A 43 -0.74 -5.61 0.85
C PHE A 43 -1.80 -4.58 1.25
N ALA A 44 -3.08 -4.93 1.26
CA ALA A 44 -4.12 -4.06 1.78
C ALA A 44 -3.93 -3.81 3.28
N LEU A 45 -3.69 -4.86 4.07
CA LEU A 45 -3.39 -4.75 5.49
C LEU A 45 -2.13 -3.92 5.75
N LEU A 46 -1.10 -4.12 4.93
CA LEU A 46 0.16 -3.41 5.07
C LEU A 46 -0.01 -1.90 4.80
N LEU A 47 -0.78 -1.54 3.78
CA LEU A 47 -1.14 -0.14 3.51
C LEU A 47 -2.01 0.44 4.63
N ALA A 48 -2.98 -0.32 5.13
CA ALA A 48 -3.83 0.08 6.24
C ALA A 48 -3.01 0.32 7.52
N PHE A 49 -2.06 -0.55 7.85
CA PHE A 49 -1.17 -0.35 9.01
C PHE A 49 -0.24 0.84 8.82
N TYR A 50 0.32 1.02 7.63
CA TYR A 50 1.14 2.19 7.33
C TYR A 50 0.37 3.50 7.50
N GLU A 51 -0.87 3.56 7.02
CA GLU A 51 -1.72 4.75 7.18
C GLU A 51 -2.28 4.86 8.61
N LEU A 52 -2.50 3.76 9.33
CA LEU A 52 -2.90 3.78 10.74
C LEU A 52 -1.78 4.35 11.62
N MET A 53 -0.52 4.04 11.30
CA MET A 53 0.67 4.58 11.98
C MET A 53 0.77 6.11 11.89
N TRP A 54 0.17 6.73 10.87
CA TRP A 54 0.05 8.20 10.79
C TRP A 54 -0.87 8.80 11.85
N TRP A 55 -1.83 8.01 12.37
CA TRP A 55 -2.86 8.48 13.29
C TRP A 55 -2.58 8.01 14.72
N VAL A 56 -2.24 6.73 14.88
CA VAL A 56 -1.94 6.10 16.16
C VAL A 56 -0.61 5.35 16.03
N PRO A 57 0.48 5.93 16.54
CA PRO A 57 1.79 5.31 16.45
C PRO A 57 1.93 4.18 17.45
N ILE A 58 2.02 2.94 16.96
CA ILE A 58 2.28 1.75 17.79
C ILE A 58 3.75 1.35 17.60
N PRO A 59 4.63 1.54 18.60
CA PRO A 59 6.08 1.41 18.42
C PRO A 59 6.53 0.02 17.98
N PHE A 60 5.90 -1.05 18.50
CA PHE A 60 6.25 -2.43 18.12
C PHE A 60 5.94 -2.74 16.65
N ILE A 61 4.75 -2.34 16.17
CA ILE A 61 4.34 -2.55 14.78
C ILE A 61 5.19 -1.70 13.85
N ASN A 62 5.44 -0.44 14.22
CA ASN A 62 6.28 0.49 13.46
C ASN A 62 7.69 -0.06 13.22
N MET A 63 8.31 -0.63 14.25
CA MET A 63 9.67 -1.16 14.15
C MET A 63 9.74 -2.34 13.18
N ASN A 64 8.77 -3.25 13.24
CA ASN A 64 8.69 -4.39 12.32
C ASN A 64 8.37 -3.94 10.89
N LEU A 65 7.47 -2.98 10.72
CA LEU A 65 7.14 -2.41 9.40
C LEU A 65 8.34 -1.69 8.79
N ARG A 66 9.10 -0.92 9.57
CA ARG A 66 10.26 -0.19 9.06
C ARG A 66 11.43 -1.12 8.72
N LYS A 67 11.62 -2.19 9.48
CA LYS A 67 12.68 -3.18 9.22
C LYS A 67 12.44 -3.98 7.93
N ASN A 68 11.18 -4.32 7.63
CA ASN A 68 10.84 -5.15 6.47
C ASN A 68 10.35 -4.33 5.26
N PHE A 69 9.66 -3.21 5.51
CA PHE A 69 9.00 -2.34 4.53
C PHE A 69 9.43 -0.87 4.71
N GLY A 70 10.67 -0.63 5.14
CA GLY A 70 11.23 0.71 5.30
C GLY A 70 11.18 1.56 4.04
N PHE A 71 11.15 0.93 2.85
CA PHE A 71 10.99 1.64 1.57
C PHE A 71 9.67 2.43 1.50
N MET A 72 8.59 1.99 2.15
CA MET A 72 7.31 2.71 2.15
C MET A 72 7.35 4.00 2.96
N TYR A 73 8.34 4.18 3.83
CA TYR A 73 8.53 5.42 4.58
C TYR A 73 9.15 6.52 3.72
N GLY A 74 9.68 6.22 2.53
CA GLY A 74 10.05 7.25 1.56
C GLY A 74 8.91 7.52 0.58
N ILE A 75 8.76 8.77 0.12
CA ILE A 75 7.73 9.12 -0.88
C ILE A 75 7.90 8.30 -2.16
N LYS A 76 9.14 8.10 -2.63
CA LYS A 76 9.44 7.32 -3.84
C LYS A 76 9.02 5.84 -3.70
N GLY A 77 9.32 5.22 -2.55
CA GLY A 77 8.95 3.83 -2.29
C GLY A 77 7.45 3.66 -2.05
N LYS A 78 6.78 4.63 -1.40
CA LYS A 78 5.31 4.67 -1.31
C LYS A 78 4.65 4.78 -2.69
N ALA A 79 5.19 5.63 -3.58
CA ALA A 79 4.66 5.78 -4.92
C ALA A 79 4.79 4.49 -5.75
N ALA A 80 5.98 3.87 -5.73
CA ALA A 80 6.22 2.58 -6.38
C ALA A 80 5.32 1.47 -5.83
N TYR A 81 5.12 1.45 -4.51
CA TYR A 81 4.20 0.53 -3.84
C TYR A 81 2.76 0.65 -4.36
N LEU A 82 2.22 1.88 -4.45
CA LEU A 82 0.85 2.10 -4.93
C LEU A 82 0.68 1.66 -6.39
N ILE A 83 1.68 1.91 -7.24
CA ILE A 83 1.68 1.46 -8.64
C ILE A 83 1.73 -0.07 -8.73
N PHE A 84 2.60 -0.70 -7.93
CA PHE A 84 2.67 -2.17 -7.86
C PHE A 84 1.32 -2.78 -7.44
N VAL A 85 0.69 -2.21 -6.41
CA VAL A 85 -0.64 -2.63 -5.94
C VAL A 85 -1.73 -2.41 -6.99
N ALA A 86 -1.64 -1.33 -7.78
CA ALA A 86 -2.55 -1.09 -8.90
C ALA A 86 -2.46 -2.20 -9.96
N PHE A 87 -1.23 -2.61 -10.32
CA PHE A 87 -1.05 -3.72 -11.25
C PHE A 87 -1.48 -5.06 -10.67
N LEU A 88 -1.28 -5.27 -9.37
CA LEU A 88 -1.76 -6.47 -8.67
C LEU A 88 -3.28 -6.59 -8.74
N THR A 89 -4.00 -5.49 -8.52
CA THR A 89 -5.47 -5.44 -8.64
C THR A 89 -5.95 -5.63 -10.07
N ILE A 90 -5.28 -5.03 -11.06
CA ILE A 90 -5.61 -5.20 -12.48
C ILE A 90 -5.28 -6.64 -12.95
N GLY A 91 -4.23 -7.26 -12.41
CA GLY A 91 -3.78 -8.60 -12.74
C GLY A 91 -4.70 -9.74 -12.28
N LEU A 92 -5.75 -9.45 -11.51
CA LEU A 92 -6.68 -10.42 -10.90
C LEU A 92 -7.59 -11.17 -11.90
N GLY A 93 -7.25 -11.17 -13.20
CA GLY A 93 -7.99 -11.84 -14.26
C GLY A 93 -9.32 -11.16 -14.60
N SER A 94 -9.88 -11.48 -15.77
CA SER A 94 -11.14 -10.88 -16.23
C SER A 94 -12.39 -11.62 -15.74
N GLU A 95 -12.23 -12.69 -14.96
CA GLU A 95 -13.25 -13.66 -14.55
C GLU A 95 -13.98 -13.28 -13.24
N GLN A 96 -13.89 -12.02 -12.82
CA GLN A 96 -14.52 -11.52 -11.58
C GLN A 96 -15.98 -11.14 -11.81
N ARG A 97 -16.87 -11.45 -10.86
CA ARG A 97 -18.26 -10.96 -10.88
C ARG A 97 -18.34 -9.43 -10.87
N PHE A 98 -17.40 -8.79 -10.17
CA PHE A 98 -17.37 -7.34 -9.95
C PHE A 98 -16.23 -6.67 -10.70
N LYS A 99 -16.15 -6.89 -12.03
CA LYS A 99 -15.10 -6.30 -12.89
C LYS A 99 -14.96 -4.78 -12.71
N TRP A 100 -16.08 -4.06 -12.58
CA TRP A 100 -16.08 -2.61 -12.38
C TRP A 100 -15.38 -2.20 -11.07
N LEU A 101 -15.50 -2.98 -10.00
CA LEU A 101 -14.90 -2.69 -8.70
C LEU A 101 -13.38 -2.90 -8.74
N GLN A 102 -12.94 -3.96 -9.42
CA GLN A 102 -11.53 -4.24 -9.66
C GLN A 102 -10.88 -3.10 -10.46
N TRP A 103 -11.49 -2.73 -11.59
CA TRP A 103 -10.96 -1.66 -12.45
C TRP A 103 -10.94 -0.30 -11.76
N THR A 104 -12.01 0.07 -11.06
CA THR A 104 -12.05 1.35 -10.33
C THR A 104 -11.02 1.40 -9.22
N THR A 105 -10.82 0.31 -8.47
CA THR A 105 -9.82 0.21 -7.40
C THR A 105 -8.41 0.28 -7.98
N GLY A 106 -8.11 -0.49 -9.02
CA GLY A 106 -6.81 -0.49 -9.70
C GLY A 106 -6.45 0.85 -10.32
N ILE A 107 -7.38 1.47 -11.06
CA ILE A 107 -7.18 2.81 -11.65
C ILE A 107 -6.98 3.86 -10.54
N SER A 108 -7.72 3.79 -9.44
CA SER A 108 -7.57 4.73 -8.32
C SER A 108 -6.17 4.63 -7.70
N PHE A 109 -5.66 3.42 -7.46
CA PHE A 109 -4.31 3.22 -6.96
C PHE A 109 -3.25 3.72 -7.96
N LEU A 110 -3.45 3.46 -9.25
CA LEU A 110 -2.54 3.92 -10.29
C LEU A 110 -2.51 5.46 -10.35
N ALA A 111 -3.67 6.10 -10.34
CA ALA A 111 -3.78 7.55 -10.37
C ALA A 111 -3.11 8.20 -9.15
N ILE A 112 -3.32 7.65 -7.94
CA ILE A 112 -2.68 8.16 -6.72
C ILE A 112 -1.17 7.91 -6.75
N GLY A 113 -0.71 6.76 -7.23
CA GLY A 113 0.71 6.44 -7.38
C GLY A 113 1.42 7.37 -8.37
N VAL A 114 0.82 7.58 -9.55
CA VAL A 114 1.31 8.53 -10.56
C VAL A 114 1.31 9.95 -10.02
N PHE A 115 0.26 10.35 -9.29
CA PHE A 115 0.20 11.66 -8.64
C PHE A 115 1.35 11.85 -7.63
N HIS A 116 1.69 10.82 -6.84
CA HIS A 116 2.85 10.87 -5.94
C HIS A 116 4.17 11.00 -6.71
N ILE A 117 4.36 10.26 -7.82
CA ILE A 117 5.56 10.41 -8.68
C ILE A 117 5.62 11.83 -9.27
N PHE A 118 4.50 12.34 -9.77
CA PHE A 118 4.42 13.67 -10.33
C PHE A 118 4.81 14.74 -9.32
N LEU A 119 4.35 14.61 -8.07
CA LEU A 119 4.75 15.51 -6.97
C LEU A 119 6.26 15.42 -6.68
N VAL A 120 6.84 14.21 -6.65
CA VAL A 120 8.29 14.01 -6.46
C VAL A 120 9.10 14.68 -7.56
N CYS A 121 8.65 14.59 -8.81
CA CYS A 121 9.36 15.18 -9.95
C CYS A 121 9.20 16.71 -10.03
N THR A 122 8.02 17.23 -9.65
CA THR A 122 7.70 18.67 -9.81
C THR A 122 8.18 19.51 -8.63
N ARG A 123 8.24 18.93 -7.42
CA ARG A 123 8.69 19.62 -6.20
C ARG A 123 9.59 18.72 -5.37
N PRO A 124 10.89 18.64 -5.71
CA PRO A 124 11.87 17.90 -4.92
C PRO A 124 11.97 18.44 -3.49
N ASP A 125 11.68 19.73 -3.26
CA ASP A 125 11.66 20.36 -1.93
C ASP A 125 10.69 19.66 -0.95
N LEU A 126 9.55 19.17 -1.45
CA LEU A 126 8.59 18.40 -0.63
C LEU A 126 9.10 17.01 -0.24
N VAL A 127 10.13 16.51 -0.93
CA VAL A 127 10.76 15.22 -0.62
C VAL A 127 11.73 15.36 0.54
N GLU A 128 12.41 16.51 0.64
CA GLU A 128 13.33 16.85 1.72
C GLU A 128 12.57 17.15 3.03
N ASP A 129 11.43 17.84 2.92
CA ASP A 129 10.56 18.16 4.07
C ASP A 129 9.63 17.00 4.48
N TYR A 130 9.68 15.86 3.79
CA TYR A 130 8.84 14.72 4.13
C TYR A 130 9.28 14.06 5.44
N LYS A 131 8.60 14.43 6.52
CA LYS A 131 8.71 13.74 7.80
C LYS A 131 7.75 12.55 7.81
N ALA A 132 8.32 11.35 7.70
CA ALA A 132 7.55 10.14 7.88
C ALA A 132 6.91 10.11 9.30
N PRO A 133 5.75 9.47 9.48
CA PRO A 133 5.06 9.36 10.76
C PRO A 133 5.80 8.43 11.71
N THR A 134 6.96 8.85 12.18
CA THR A 134 7.69 8.20 13.26
C THR A 134 7.49 9.06 14.48
N SER A 135 6.37 8.85 15.18
CA SER A 135 6.21 9.39 16.53
C SER A 135 7.37 8.94 17.40
N GLY A 136 8.35 9.82 17.61
CA GLY A 136 9.34 9.70 18.69
C GLY A 136 10.52 8.75 18.46
N TYR A 137 10.75 8.23 17.25
CA TYR A 137 12.11 7.76 16.90
C TYR A 137 12.86 8.91 16.23
N GLU A 138 13.04 9.98 16.99
CA GLU A 138 14.18 10.85 16.77
C GLU A 138 15.42 9.95 16.83
N THR A 139 16.33 10.17 15.88
CA THR A 139 17.69 9.67 15.90
C THR A 139 18.17 9.56 17.34
N PRO A 140 18.75 8.44 17.82
CA PRO A 140 19.54 8.56 19.04
C PRO A 140 20.55 9.67 18.78
N GLU A 141 20.42 10.78 19.51
CA GLU A 141 21.40 11.85 19.57
C GLU A 141 22.74 11.19 19.95
N GLY A 142 23.60 10.91 18.97
CA GLY A 142 24.76 10.05 19.25
C GLY A 142 25.74 9.72 18.13
N GLU A 143 25.56 10.17 16.89
CA GLU A 143 26.62 10.08 15.86
C GLU A 143 26.88 11.44 15.20
N SER A 144 27.14 12.42 16.06
CA SER A 144 28.07 13.50 15.72
C SER A 144 29.44 13.07 16.25
N ASN A 145 30.35 12.70 15.35
CA ASN A 145 31.78 12.42 15.55
C ASN A 145 32.18 11.02 16.05
N ALA A 146 32.43 10.11 15.11
CA ALA A 146 33.54 9.15 15.14
C ALA A 146 33.99 8.83 13.71
#